data_AF-A0A1G2EV12-F1
#
_entry.id   AF-A0A1G2EV12-F1
#
_cell.length_a   1.000
_cell.length_b   1.000
_cell.length_c   1.000
_cell.angle_alpha   90.00
_cell.angle_beta   90.00
_cell.angle_gamma   90.00
#
_symmetry.space_group_name_H-M   'P 1'
#
loop_
_entity.id
_entity.type
_entity.pdbx_description
1 polymer ?
#
loop_
_entity_poly.entity_id
_entity_poly.type
_entity_poly.pdbx_seq_one_letter_code
_entity_poly.pdbx_strand_id
1 'polypeptide(L)'
;MAKSIIEGLKKHKILGRSGCCYPSAEKWEKVKKAKGSKRYIICNGSEGEPYSLKDGHILKYYPEYVVEGIKQALKEIKNSEAFIYLRKDYYWFFAPKLRKLAKGLPIAVIKKKGGYLAGEETVACQAIEGKEIEPRQRPPFVSESGLWECPTLVNNVETFYCAGKIARGEYKNERFFTVTGKVPKKGVFMLDKDSAVKEILEKTKNYPTFDFFARAGSEILLKNELDKKIEGLGCIIVYDKKRTNPIKLMKKWAQFVLDENCDKCAPCREGMFRIKEMISSKKLDKKTLEDIFFAMENTSFCPLGKNAPGPFRDIINKLM
;
A
#
# COMPACT_ATOMS: atom_id res chain seq x y z
N MET A 1 -29.52 6.64 -3.14
CA MET A 1 -28.45 5.97 -2.35
C MET A 1 -28.28 4.56 -2.91
N ALA A 2 -27.04 4.03 -2.99
CA ALA A 2 -26.82 2.67 -3.51
C ALA A 2 -27.50 1.63 -2.60
N LYS A 3 -28.20 0.65 -3.17
CA LYS A 3 -28.87 -0.42 -2.39
C LYS A 3 -27.84 -1.34 -1.71
N SER A 4 -26.67 -1.49 -2.33
CA SER A 4 -25.52 -2.20 -1.78
C SER A 4 -24.26 -1.34 -1.90
N ILE A 5 -23.38 -1.40 -0.89
CA ILE A 5 -22.08 -0.70 -0.97
C ILE A 5 -21.17 -1.31 -2.03
N ILE A 6 -21.30 -2.61 -2.34
CA ILE A 6 -20.55 -3.29 -3.40
C ILE A 6 -20.90 -2.68 -4.77
N GLU A 7 -22.18 -2.42 -5.04
CA GLU A 7 -22.62 -1.75 -6.26
C GLU A 7 -22.04 -0.34 -6.36
N GLY A 8 -21.99 0.39 -5.24
CA GLY A 8 -21.35 1.70 -5.16
C GLY A 8 -19.86 1.66 -5.50
N LEU A 9 -19.12 0.71 -4.91
CA LEU A 9 -17.71 0.48 -5.21
C LEU A 9 -17.49 0.14 -6.70
N LYS A 10 -18.37 -0.68 -7.28
CA LYS A 10 -18.34 -1.07 -8.69
C LYS A 10 -18.63 0.12 -9.61
N LYS A 11 -19.69 0.88 -9.33
CA LYS A 11 -20.09 2.09 -10.07
C LYS A 11 -18.95 3.11 -10.14
N HIS A 12 -18.27 3.34 -9.02
CA HIS A 12 -17.17 4.29 -8.93
C HIS A 12 -15.79 3.69 -9.28
N LYS A 13 -15.75 2.42 -9.71
CA LYS A 13 -14.52 1.69 -10.11
C LYS A 13 -13.41 1.81 -9.05
N ILE A 14 -13.76 1.60 -7.77
CA ILE A 14 -12.82 1.75 -6.66
C ILE A 14 -11.80 0.61 -6.67
N LEU A 15 -10.53 0.97 -6.83
CA LEU A 15 -9.39 0.07 -6.71
C LEU A 15 -8.82 0.11 -5.29
N GLY A 16 -8.19 -0.98 -4.85
CA GLY A 16 -7.44 -1.01 -3.59
C GLY A 16 -6.33 0.04 -3.57
N ARG A 17 -6.27 0.87 -2.52
CA ARG A 17 -5.41 2.07 -2.45
C ARG A 17 -4.08 1.85 -1.72
N SER A 18 -3.56 0.62 -1.73
CA SER A 18 -2.31 0.22 -1.05
C SER A 18 -1.21 -0.32 -1.96
N GLY A 19 -1.45 -0.48 -3.27
CA GLY A 19 -0.41 -0.95 -4.19
C GLY A 19 -0.98 -1.71 -5.38
N CYS A 20 -1.45 -2.95 -5.16
CA CYS A 20 -1.86 -3.88 -6.23
C CYS A 20 -3.13 -3.49 -7.01
N CYS A 21 -3.79 -2.39 -6.66
CA CYS A 21 -4.94 -1.83 -7.38
C CYS A 21 -6.07 -2.82 -7.69
N TYR A 22 -6.24 -3.88 -6.90
CA TYR A 22 -7.27 -4.87 -7.16
C TYR A 22 -8.68 -4.25 -7.04
N PRO A 23 -9.64 -4.57 -7.94
CA PRO A 23 -11.00 -4.04 -7.87
C PRO A 23 -11.68 -4.36 -6.53
N SER A 24 -12.05 -3.32 -5.79
CA SER A 24 -12.53 -3.49 -4.40
C SER A 24 -13.87 -4.23 -4.37
N ALA A 25 -14.79 -3.91 -5.29
CA ALA A 25 -16.09 -4.59 -5.38
C ALA A 25 -15.93 -6.10 -5.58
N GLU A 26 -15.05 -6.53 -6.49
CA GLU A 26 -14.78 -7.96 -6.71
C GLU A 26 -14.20 -8.63 -5.47
N LYS A 27 -13.29 -7.97 -4.74
CA LYS A 27 -12.71 -8.53 -3.51
C LYS A 27 -13.79 -8.75 -2.45
N TRP A 28 -14.70 -7.79 -2.31
CA TRP A 28 -15.82 -7.88 -1.36
C TRP A 28 -16.80 -8.99 -1.76
N GLU A 29 -17.12 -9.09 -3.06
CA GLU A 29 -17.96 -10.17 -3.58
C GLU A 29 -17.35 -11.55 -3.36
N LYS A 30 -16.04 -11.71 -3.61
CA LYS A 30 -15.33 -12.98 -3.38
C LYS A 30 -15.47 -13.44 -1.94
N VAL A 31 -15.21 -12.56 -0.96
CA VAL A 31 -15.35 -12.89 0.47
C VAL A 31 -16.81 -13.17 0.86
N LYS A 32 -17.76 -12.39 0.31
CA LYS A 32 -19.20 -12.59 0.55
C LYS A 32 -19.68 -13.96 0.05
N LYS A 33 -19.19 -14.40 -1.12
CA LYS A 33 -19.55 -15.67 -1.77
C LYS A 33 -18.73 -16.87 -1.30
N ALA A 34 -17.60 -16.65 -0.62
CA ALA A 34 -16.74 -17.72 -0.13
C ALA A 34 -17.46 -18.65 0.86
N LYS A 35 -17.09 -19.94 0.81
CA LYS A 35 -17.59 -20.97 1.72
C LYS A 35 -17.14 -20.67 3.15
N GLY A 36 -18.03 -20.92 4.12
CA GLY A 36 -17.78 -20.67 5.53
C GLY A 36 -18.92 -19.90 6.19
N SER A 37 -19.21 -20.22 7.45
CA SER A 37 -20.23 -19.53 8.23
C SER A 37 -19.69 -18.23 8.81
N LYS A 38 -18.45 -18.22 9.31
CA LYS A 38 -17.74 -17.06 9.90
C LYS A 38 -16.85 -16.36 8.87
N ARG A 39 -16.75 -15.04 8.96
CA ARG A 39 -15.89 -14.21 8.10
C ARG A 39 -15.19 -13.13 8.92
N TYR A 40 -14.13 -12.56 8.37
CA TYR A 40 -13.43 -11.45 9.02
C TYR A 40 -13.14 -10.30 8.06
N ILE A 41 -12.94 -9.12 8.63
CA ILE A 41 -12.59 -7.91 7.90
C ILE A 41 -11.35 -7.30 8.56
N ILE A 42 -10.35 -6.93 7.78
CA ILE A 42 -9.17 -6.21 8.25
C ILE A 42 -9.13 -4.87 7.53
N CYS A 43 -9.29 -3.79 8.30
CA CYS A 43 -8.89 -2.45 7.91
C CYS A 43 -7.40 -2.30 8.20
N ASN A 44 -6.60 -2.43 7.14
CA ASN A 44 -5.16 -2.45 7.22
C ASN A 44 -4.59 -1.02 7.23
N GLY A 45 -4.28 -0.50 8.42
CA GLY A 45 -3.57 0.75 8.68
C GLY A 45 -2.12 0.51 9.10
N SER A 46 -1.46 -0.47 8.49
CA SER A 46 -0.05 -0.80 8.74
C SER A 46 0.96 0.12 8.06
N GLU A 47 0.48 1.18 7.37
CA GLU A 47 1.19 2.09 6.45
C GLU A 47 2.71 2.09 6.66
N GLY A 48 3.40 1.26 5.88
CA GLY A 48 4.81 0.96 6.06
C GLY A 48 5.72 1.55 4.99
N GLU A 49 5.19 1.87 3.80
CA GLU A 49 6.00 2.42 2.70
C GLU A 49 6.67 3.70 3.17
N PRO A 50 8.01 3.80 3.04
CA PRO A 50 8.72 5.01 3.39
C PRO A 50 8.08 6.25 2.79
N TYR A 51 7.89 7.27 3.63
CA TYR A 51 7.30 8.56 3.28
C TYR A 51 5.80 8.58 2.93
N SER A 52 5.09 7.44 2.90
CA SER A 52 3.64 7.43 2.81
C SER A 52 3.01 7.92 4.11
N LEU A 53 2.05 8.85 4.02
CA LEU A 53 1.41 9.48 5.20
C LEU A 53 -0.12 9.57 5.08
N LYS A 54 -0.68 9.02 4.00
CA LYS A 54 -2.10 9.24 3.65
C LYS A 54 -3.04 8.53 4.61
N ASP A 55 -2.71 7.32 5.04
CA ASP A 55 -3.60 6.56 5.92
C ASP A 55 -3.61 7.23 7.31
N GLY A 56 -2.46 7.70 7.80
CA GLY A 56 -2.37 8.52 9.01
C GLY A 56 -3.15 9.83 8.91
N HIS A 57 -3.08 10.52 7.77
CA HIS A 57 -3.88 11.72 7.51
C HIS A 57 -5.39 11.42 7.56
N ILE A 58 -5.83 10.33 6.91
CA ILE A 58 -7.23 9.91 6.90
C ILE A 58 -7.71 9.56 8.32
N LEU A 59 -6.93 8.82 9.09
CA LEU A 59 -7.29 8.46 10.47
C LEU A 59 -7.36 9.68 11.40
N LYS A 60 -6.54 10.71 11.15
CA LYS A 60 -6.56 11.96 11.91
C LYS A 60 -7.80 12.79 11.61
N TYR A 61 -8.05 13.06 10.33
CA TYR A 61 -9.03 14.07 9.89
C TYR A 61 -10.40 13.50 9.50
N TYR A 62 -10.45 12.25 9.03
CA TYR A 62 -11.66 11.62 8.48
C TYR A 62 -11.99 10.22 9.04
N PRO A 63 -11.72 9.89 10.32
CA PRO A 63 -11.90 8.53 10.84
C PRO A 63 -13.35 8.04 10.82
N GLU A 64 -14.33 8.95 10.86
CA GLU A 64 -15.75 8.61 10.80
C GLU A 64 -16.15 7.96 9.47
N TYR A 65 -15.53 8.36 8.34
CA TYR A 65 -15.78 7.71 7.06
C TYR A 65 -15.10 6.35 6.98
N VAL A 66 -13.94 6.16 7.62
CA VAL A 66 -13.28 4.85 7.71
C VAL A 66 -14.18 3.87 8.47
N VAL A 67 -14.66 4.26 9.66
CA VAL A 67 -15.55 3.42 10.47
C VAL A 67 -16.88 3.18 9.77
N GLU A 68 -17.45 4.18 9.09
CA GLU A 68 -18.66 3.98 8.28
C GLU A 68 -18.42 2.98 7.14
N GLY A 69 -17.29 3.04 6.43
CA GLY A 69 -16.95 2.07 5.42
C GLY A 69 -16.84 0.63 5.95
N ILE A 70 -16.22 0.45 7.12
CA ILE A 70 -16.14 -0.86 7.79
C ILE A 70 -17.53 -1.34 8.19
N LYS A 71 -18.38 -0.46 8.73
CA LYS A 71 -19.77 -0.78 9.07
C LYS A 71 -20.57 -1.26 7.85
N GLN A 72 -20.36 -0.64 6.69
CA GLN A 72 -21.02 -1.08 5.45
C GLN A 72 -20.49 -2.45 4.99
N ALA A 73 -19.19 -2.72 5.16
CA ALA A 73 -18.63 -4.05 4.92
C ALA A 73 -19.23 -5.12 5.84
N LEU A 74 -19.38 -4.83 7.13
CA LEU A 74 -20.03 -5.72 8.11
C LEU A 74 -21.50 -6.04 7.75
N LYS A 75 -22.22 -5.08 7.15
CA LYS A 75 -23.60 -5.29 6.68
C LYS A 75 -23.68 -6.22 5.46
N GLU A 76 -22.75 -6.07 4.52
CA GLU A 76 -22.70 -6.90 3.31
C GLU A 76 -22.21 -8.32 3.55
N ILE A 77 -21.20 -8.43 4.43
CA ILE A 77 -20.52 -9.67 4.75
C ILE A 77 -21.08 -10.17 6.08
N LYS A 78 -22.19 -10.90 6.02
CA LYS A 78 -22.87 -11.41 7.22
C LYS A 78 -21.97 -12.32 8.06
N ASN A 79 -22.27 -12.36 9.37
CA ASN A 79 -21.51 -13.11 10.38
C ASN A 79 -20.00 -12.80 10.33
N SER A 80 -19.68 -11.50 10.32
CA SER A 80 -18.30 -11.02 10.31
C SER A 80 -17.97 -10.14 11.50
N GLU A 81 -16.69 -10.14 11.84
CA GLU A 81 -16.07 -9.21 12.79
C GLU A 81 -14.93 -8.47 12.09
N ALA A 82 -14.64 -7.26 12.54
CA ALA A 82 -13.61 -6.43 11.92
C ALA A 82 -12.46 -6.09 12.88
N PHE A 83 -11.26 -6.01 12.32
CA PHE A 83 -10.06 -5.54 12.98
C PHE A 83 -9.55 -4.28 12.28
N ILE A 84 -9.41 -3.18 13.02
CA ILE A 84 -8.64 -2.02 12.59
C ILE A 84 -7.21 -2.25 13.04
N TYR A 85 -6.35 -2.65 12.10
CA TYR A 85 -4.98 -3.11 12.33
C TYR A 85 -3.99 -1.97 12.07
N LEU A 86 -3.42 -1.41 13.14
CA LEU A 86 -2.66 -0.16 13.08
C LEU A 86 -1.19 -0.33 13.42
N ARG A 87 -0.29 0.31 12.66
CA ARG A 87 1.12 0.48 13.09
C ARG A 87 1.20 1.16 14.47
N LYS A 88 2.31 0.92 15.18
CA LYS A 88 2.45 1.23 16.61
C LYS A 88 2.08 2.67 16.98
N ASP A 89 2.66 3.65 16.31
CA ASP A 89 2.34 5.08 16.46
C ASP A 89 0.87 5.39 16.15
N TYR A 90 0.31 4.90 15.04
CA TYR A 90 -1.09 5.11 14.68
C TYR A 90 -2.05 4.54 15.72
N TYR A 91 -1.70 3.38 16.28
CA TYR A 91 -2.45 2.80 17.38
C TYR A 91 -2.49 3.74 18.59
N TRP A 92 -1.33 4.26 19.02
CA TRP A 92 -1.27 5.18 20.17
C TRP A 92 -2.06 6.46 19.95
N PHE A 93 -1.99 7.05 18.76
CA PHE A 93 -2.66 8.32 18.46
C PHE A 93 -4.15 8.18 18.15
N PHE A 94 -4.56 7.12 17.43
CA PHE A 94 -5.90 7.06 16.84
C PHE A 94 -6.83 6.03 17.50
N ALA A 95 -6.30 5.04 18.24
CA ALA A 95 -7.14 3.99 18.83
C ALA A 95 -8.24 4.53 19.77
N PRO A 96 -8.01 5.53 20.64
CA PRO A 96 -9.09 6.04 21.50
C PRO A 96 -10.28 6.58 20.71
N LYS A 97 -10.02 7.39 19.67
CA LYS A 97 -11.07 7.97 18.81
C LYS A 97 -11.79 6.88 18.00
N LEU A 98 -11.04 5.93 17.44
CA LEU A 98 -11.60 4.83 16.66
C LEU A 98 -12.47 3.89 17.51
N ARG A 99 -12.06 3.57 18.74
CA ARG A 99 -12.86 2.78 19.69
C ARG A 99 -14.18 3.48 20.05
N LYS A 100 -14.14 4.79 20.25
CA LYS A 100 -15.36 5.59 20.50
C LYS A 100 -16.33 5.52 19.32
N LEU A 101 -15.82 5.66 18.09
CA LEU A 101 -16.62 5.58 16.86
C LEU A 101 -17.15 4.16 16.59
N ALA A 102 -16.40 3.14 16.99
CA ALA A 102 -16.74 1.73 16.82
C ALA A 102 -17.66 1.17 17.92
N LYS A 103 -18.06 1.97 18.92
CA LYS A 103 -18.85 1.50 20.06
C LYS A 103 -20.16 0.84 19.60
N GLY A 104 -20.40 -0.39 20.07
CA GLY A 104 -21.60 -1.18 19.71
C GLY A 104 -21.50 -1.91 18.37
N LEU A 105 -20.35 -1.85 17.68
CA LEU A 105 -20.07 -2.62 16.48
C LEU A 105 -19.07 -3.75 16.79
N PRO A 106 -19.11 -4.88 16.06
CA PRO A 106 -18.13 -5.96 16.19
C PRO A 106 -16.78 -5.57 15.55
N ILE A 107 -16.16 -4.50 16.06
CA ILE A 107 -14.93 -3.92 15.56
C ILE A 107 -13.92 -3.80 16.70
N ALA A 108 -12.79 -4.51 16.58
CA ALA A 108 -11.65 -4.37 17.47
C ALA A 108 -10.59 -3.46 16.85
N VAL A 109 -10.01 -2.55 17.65
CA VAL A 109 -8.84 -1.78 17.25
C VAL A 109 -7.59 -2.42 17.85
N ILE A 110 -6.70 -2.91 16.99
CA ILE A 110 -5.55 -3.72 17.38
C ILE A 110 -4.25 -3.10 16.88
N LYS A 111 -3.18 -3.33 17.65
CA LYS A 111 -1.83 -2.86 17.35
C LYS A 111 -1.09 -3.91 16.53
N LYS A 112 -0.51 -3.48 15.41
CA LYS A 112 0.39 -4.28 14.57
C LYS A 112 1.58 -4.79 15.36
N LYS A 113 1.89 -6.06 15.14
CA LYS A 113 3.13 -6.72 15.55
C LYS A 113 3.98 -6.95 14.30
N GLY A 114 5.30 -6.75 14.40
CA GLY A 114 6.22 -6.89 13.27
C GLY A 114 6.47 -5.60 12.45
N GLY A 115 7.41 -5.72 11.49
CA GLY A 115 7.94 -4.63 10.66
C GLY A 115 7.06 -4.23 9.47
N TYR A 116 7.68 -3.80 8.39
CA TYR A 116 7.03 -3.44 7.12
C TYR A 116 6.19 -4.61 6.57
N LEU A 117 6.78 -5.80 6.54
CA LEU A 117 6.18 -6.99 5.93
C LEU A 117 4.86 -7.41 6.60
N ALA A 118 4.67 -7.08 7.89
CA ALA A 118 3.42 -7.32 8.60
C ALA A 118 2.22 -6.52 8.05
N GLY A 119 2.41 -5.67 7.04
CA GLY A 119 1.35 -5.03 6.26
C GLY A 119 0.88 -5.81 5.03
N GLU A 120 1.60 -6.86 4.62
CA GLU A 120 1.18 -7.80 3.57
C GLU A 120 -0.06 -8.58 4.05
N GLU A 121 -1.03 -8.87 3.19
CA GLU A 121 -2.36 -9.34 3.63
C GLU A 121 -2.34 -10.71 4.35
N THR A 122 -1.49 -11.64 3.92
CA THR A 122 -1.35 -12.94 4.60
C THR A 122 -0.56 -12.82 5.90
N VAL A 123 0.43 -11.93 5.92
CA VAL A 123 1.25 -11.67 7.12
C VAL A 123 0.44 -10.91 8.17
N ALA A 124 -0.44 -10.00 7.76
CA ALA A 124 -1.39 -9.36 8.65
C ALA A 124 -2.30 -10.39 9.32
N CYS A 125 -2.76 -11.42 8.59
CA CYS A 125 -3.51 -12.52 9.19
C CYS A 125 -2.65 -13.28 10.22
N GLN A 126 -1.40 -13.64 9.86
CA GLN A 126 -0.46 -14.31 10.77
C GLN A 126 -0.22 -13.50 12.05
N ALA A 127 0.04 -12.20 11.91
CA ALA A 127 0.33 -11.31 13.02
C ALA A 127 -0.83 -11.18 14.01
N ILE A 128 -2.07 -11.15 13.50
CA ILE A 128 -3.29 -11.13 14.31
C ILE A 128 -3.50 -12.47 15.02
N GLU A 129 -3.22 -13.57 14.34
CA GLU A 129 -3.28 -14.93 14.90
C GLU A 129 -2.14 -15.24 15.90
N GLY A 130 -1.15 -14.35 16.03
CA GLY A 130 0.01 -14.57 16.90
C GLY A 130 1.03 -15.56 16.34
N LYS A 131 1.01 -15.80 15.03
CA LYS A 131 1.94 -16.67 14.30
C LYS A 131 3.18 -15.90 13.81
N GLU A 132 4.09 -16.63 13.16
CA GLU A 132 5.29 -16.07 12.53
C GLU A 132 4.97 -14.99 11.49
N ILE A 133 5.82 -13.96 11.42
CA ILE A 133 5.64 -12.79 10.55
C ILE A 133 6.21 -13.13 9.16
N GLU A 134 5.60 -14.12 8.51
CA GLU A 134 5.95 -14.55 7.17
C GLU A 134 4.72 -14.64 6.25
N PRO A 135 4.88 -14.48 4.93
CA PRO A 135 3.77 -14.66 4.00
C PRO A 135 3.31 -16.14 3.95
N ARG A 136 2.01 -16.34 3.70
CA ARG A 136 1.41 -17.68 3.49
C ARG A 136 1.41 -18.07 2.02
N GLN A 137 1.50 -19.37 1.77
CA GLN A 137 1.41 -19.92 0.42
C GLN A 137 0.03 -19.65 -0.16
N ARG A 138 0.01 -19.30 -1.44
CA ARG A 138 -1.22 -19.11 -2.22
C ARG A 138 -1.17 -20.04 -3.42
N PRO A 139 -2.31 -20.68 -3.79
CA PRO A 139 -3.59 -20.71 -3.06
C PRO A 139 -3.51 -21.51 -1.72
N PRO A 140 -4.49 -21.35 -0.81
CA PRO A 140 -5.68 -20.48 -0.91
C PRO A 140 -5.37 -18.99 -0.73
N PHE A 141 -6.20 -18.12 -1.30
CA PHE A 141 -6.10 -16.68 -1.06
C PHE A 141 -6.78 -16.28 0.25
N VAL A 142 -6.41 -15.12 0.82
CA VAL A 142 -7.01 -14.60 2.06
C VAL A 142 -8.53 -14.40 1.95
N SER A 143 -9.02 -14.13 0.73
CA SER A 143 -10.46 -14.03 0.46
C SER A 143 -11.23 -15.33 0.63
N GLU A 144 -10.53 -16.48 0.63
CA GLU A 144 -11.08 -17.82 0.79
C GLU A 144 -10.72 -18.39 2.16
N SER A 145 -9.46 -18.28 2.56
CA SER A 145 -8.93 -18.75 3.84
C SER A 145 -7.88 -17.76 4.38
N GLY A 146 -8.34 -16.88 5.27
CA GLY A 146 -7.56 -15.81 5.88
C GLY A 146 -7.42 -16.00 7.39
N LEU A 147 -7.96 -15.06 8.18
CA LEU A 147 -7.95 -15.14 9.64
C LEU A 147 -8.63 -16.39 10.15
N TRP A 148 -7.89 -17.19 10.91
CA TRP A 148 -8.34 -18.48 11.45
C TRP A 148 -9.00 -19.34 10.38
N GLU A 149 -8.37 -19.37 9.21
CA GLU A 149 -8.79 -20.13 8.03
C GLU A 149 -10.17 -19.73 7.46
N CYS A 150 -10.74 -18.62 7.93
CA CYS A 150 -12.02 -18.11 7.47
C CYS A 150 -11.85 -17.07 6.35
N PRO A 151 -12.83 -16.94 5.42
CA PRO A 151 -12.80 -15.90 4.40
C PRO A 151 -12.62 -14.51 5.00
N THR A 152 -11.60 -13.80 4.53
CA THR A 152 -11.20 -12.53 5.14
C THR A 152 -11.06 -11.42 4.10
N LEU A 153 -11.77 -10.32 4.32
CA LEU A 153 -11.62 -9.11 3.52
C LEU A 153 -10.50 -8.24 4.09
N VAL A 154 -9.41 -8.06 3.33
CA VAL A 154 -8.32 -7.14 3.70
C VAL A 154 -8.30 -5.95 2.75
N ASN A 155 -8.53 -4.74 3.27
CA ASN A 155 -8.44 -3.49 2.53
C ASN A 155 -7.74 -2.42 3.37
N ASN A 156 -7.06 -1.48 2.72
CA ASN A 156 -6.39 -0.39 3.43
C ASN A 156 -7.39 0.68 3.89
N VAL A 157 -6.92 1.57 4.76
CA VAL A 157 -7.72 2.66 5.35
C VAL A 157 -8.45 3.50 4.31
N GLU A 158 -7.76 3.91 3.24
CA GLU A 158 -8.36 4.76 2.20
C GLU A 158 -9.48 4.06 1.41
N THR A 159 -9.39 2.75 1.17
CA THR A 159 -10.49 2.01 0.53
C THR A 159 -11.75 2.01 1.41
N PHE A 160 -11.61 1.85 2.73
CA PHE A 160 -12.75 1.98 3.64
C PHE A 160 -13.25 3.43 3.74
N TYR A 161 -12.36 4.43 3.72
CA TYR A 161 -12.77 5.83 3.59
C TYR A 161 -13.63 6.07 2.34
N CYS A 162 -13.23 5.54 1.17
CA CYS A 162 -14.01 5.65 -0.06
C CYS A 162 -15.38 4.98 0.11
N ALA A 163 -15.45 3.78 0.70
CA ALA A 163 -16.70 3.10 0.98
C ALA A 163 -17.63 3.94 1.88
N GLY A 164 -17.08 4.57 2.93
CA GLY A 164 -17.85 5.47 3.80
C GLY A 164 -18.37 6.71 3.07
N LYS A 165 -17.55 7.36 2.23
CA LYS A 165 -17.99 8.50 1.40
C LYS A 165 -19.08 8.10 0.41
N ILE A 166 -18.96 6.93 -0.22
CA ILE A 166 -19.98 6.40 -1.13
C ILE A 166 -21.30 6.14 -0.39
N ALA A 167 -21.23 5.53 0.80
CA ALA A 167 -22.40 5.23 1.61
C ALA A 167 -23.19 6.48 2.02
N ARG A 168 -22.49 7.61 2.23
CA ARG A 168 -23.11 8.91 2.52
C ARG A 168 -23.50 9.71 1.27
N GLY A 169 -23.20 9.22 0.07
CA GLY A 169 -23.47 9.94 -1.18
C GLY A 169 -22.52 11.13 -1.43
N GLU A 170 -21.36 11.15 -0.81
CA GLU A 170 -20.44 12.29 -0.81
C GLU A 170 -19.13 12.03 -1.58
N TYR A 171 -19.00 10.88 -2.26
CA TYR A 171 -17.79 10.54 -3.00
C TYR A 171 -17.68 11.36 -4.30
N LYS A 172 -16.57 12.09 -4.46
CA LYS A 172 -16.35 13.06 -5.55
C LYS A 172 -15.25 12.68 -6.55
N ASN A 173 -14.95 11.40 -6.71
CA ASN A 173 -13.86 10.93 -7.58
C ASN A 173 -12.44 11.35 -7.13
N GLU A 174 -12.28 11.68 -5.86
CA GLU A 174 -11.01 12.15 -5.30
C GLU A 174 -10.24 11.03 -4.60
N ARG A 175 -8.93 11.25 -4.41
CA ARG A 175 -8.06 10.39 -3.61
C ARG A 175 -6.97 11.20 -2.92
N PHE A 176 -6.25 10.55 -2.00
CA PHE A 176 -5.13 11.17 -1.31
C PHE A 176 -3.80 10.87 -2.00
N PHE A 177 -2.98 11.90 -2.17
CA PHE A 177 -1.62 11.84 -2.67
C PHE A 177 -0.66 12.35 -1.60
N THR A 178 0.39 11.58 -1.31
CA THR A 178 1.49 12.06 -0.47
C THR A 178 2.58 12.64 -1.36
N VAL A 179 2.88 13.93 -1.23
CA VAL A 179 3.98 14.59 -1.97
C VAL A 179 5.10 14.94 -1.01
N THR A 180 6.32 14.50 -1.33
CA THR A 180 7.48 14.64 -0.44
C THR A 180 8.80 14.69 -1.22
N GLY A 181 9.93 14.59 -0.50
CA GLY A 181 11.28 14.71 -1.07
C GLY A 181 11.76 16.16 -1.15
N LYS A 182 12.43 16.53 -2.22
CA LYS A 182 12.90 17.91 -2.46
C LYS A 182 11.78 18.74 -3.08
N VAL A 183 10.79 19.09 -2.25
CA VAL A 183 9.66 19.95 -2.64
C VAL A 183 9.45 21.06 -1.59
N PRO A 184 8.85 22.21 -1.97
CA PRO A 184 8.55 23.29 -1.04
C PRO A 184 7.54 22.89 0.05
N LYS A 185 6.47 22.17 -0.32
CA LYS A 185 5.36 21.84 0.59
C LYS A 185 5.11 20.34 0.64
N LYS A 186 5.79 19.67 1.58
CA LYS A 186 5.55 18.25 1.88
C LYS A 186 4.18 18.06 2.54
N GLY A 187 3.47 17.00 2.20
CA GLY A 187 2.22 16.68 2.87
C GLY A 187 1.33 15.72 2.10
N VAL A 188 0.10 15.59 2.60
CA VAL A 188 -0.96 14.83 1.97
C VAL A 188 -1.96 15.79 1.36
N PHE A 189 -2.33 15.54 0.10
CA PHE A 189 -3.21 16.39 -0.70
C PHE A 189 -4.35 15.54 -1.26
N MET A 190 -5.56 16.07 -1.21
CA MET A 190 -6.73 15.44 -1.83
C MET A 190 -6.98 16.09 -3.19
N LEU A 191 -6.95 15.29 -4.25
CA LEU A 191 -7.12 15.72 -5.64
C LEU A 191 -7.92 14.68 -6.42
N ASP A 192 -8.27 14.98 -7.66
CA ASP A 192 -8.91 14.02 -8.56
C ASP A 192 -8.05 12.76 -8.72
N LYS A 193 -8.70 11.58 -8.69
CA LYS A 193 -8.01 10.30 -8.72
C LYS A 193 -7.26 10.03 -10.02
N ASP A 194 -7.66 10.68 -11.10
CA ASP A 194 -7.17 10.50 -12.46
C ASP A 194 -6.13 11.56 -12.86
N SER A 195 -5.74 12.46 -11.95
CA SER A 195 -4.69 13.45 -12.20
C SER A 195 -3.33 12.81 -12.45
N ALA A 196 -2.62 13.33 -13.45
CA ALA A 196 -1.24 12.96 -13.76
C ALA A 196 -0.25 13.50 -12.70
N VAL A 197 0.95 12.92 -12.62
CA VAL A 197 2.01 13.34 -11.69
C VAL A 197 2.30 14.83 -11.83
N LYS A 198 2.39 15.32 -13.08
CA LYS A 198 2.61 16.73 -13.40
C LYS A 198 1.54 17.63 -12.78
N GLU A 199 0.27 17.33 -13.05
CA GLU A 199 -0.85 18.10 -12.51
C GLU A 199 -0.86 18.11 -10.99
N ILE A 200 -0.56 16.98 -10.35
CA ILE A 200 -0.50 16.87 -8.89
C ILE A 200 0.60 17.81 -8.35
N LEU A 201 1.79 17.79 -8.94
CA LEU A 201 2.88 18.67 -8.53
C LEU A 201 2.53 20.15 -8.76
N GLU A 202 1.90 20.50 -9.87
CA GLU A 202 1.50 21.89 -10.16
C GLU A 202 0.40 22.37 -9.20
N LYS A 203 -0.70 21.63 -9.05
CA LYS A 203 -1.84 21.97 -8.16
C LYS A 203 -1.43 22.07 -6.70
N THR A 204 -0.45 21.27 -6.27
CA THR A 204 0.09 21.31 -4.91
C THR A 204 1.20 22.34 -4.71
N LYS A 205 1.56 23.10 -5.74
CA LYS A 205 2.68 24.07 -5.76
C LYS A 205 4.02 23.43 -5.40
N ASN A 206 4.20 22.19 -5.85
CA ASN A 206 5.38 21.36 -5.63
C ASN A 206 6.17 21.05 -6.91
N TYR A 207 5.76 21.57 -8.08
CA TYR A 207 6.51 21.40 -9.32
C TYR A 207 7.87 22.15 -9.23
N PRO A 208 9.01 21.44 -9.26
CA PRO A 208 10.31 22.09 -9.10
C PRO A 208 10.74 22.92 -10.30
N THR A 209 11.52 23.97 -10.04
CA THR A 209 12.20 24.77 -11.08
C THR A 209 13.54 24.20 -11.51
N PHE A 210 14.17 23.35 -10.68
CA PHE A 210 15.43 22.67 -10.97
C PHE A 210 15.19 21.36 -11.73
N ASP A 211 16.26 20.76 -12.28
CA ASP A 211 16.19 19.45 -12.94
C ASP A 211 16.00 18.33 -11.92
N PHE A 212 15.00 17.47 -12.14
CA PHE A 212 14.52 16.51 -11.16
C PHE A 212 14.03 15.22 -11.81
N PHE A 213 13.92 14.19 -10.98
CA PHE A 213 13.12 13.00 -11.27
C PHE A 213 12.22 12.70 -10.07
N ALA A 214 11.13 11.99 -10.29
CA ALA A 214 10.18 11.63 -9.25
C ALA A 214 10.06 10.12 -9.13
N ARG A 215 9.95 9.59 -7.91
CA ARG A 215 9.45 8.24 -7.68
C ARG A 215 7.95 8.31 -7.46
N ALA A 216 7.17 7.64 -8.30
CA ALA A 216 5.72 7.52 -8.20
C ALA A 216 5.36 6.04 -8.04
N GLY A 217 5.06 5.62 -6.81
CA GLY A 217 4.94 4.19 -6.51
C GLY A 217 6.28 3.45 -6.68
N SER A 218 6.31 2.46 -7.57
CA SER A 218 7.52 1.68 -7.91
C SER A 218 8.28 2.23 -9.13
N GLU A 219 7.76 3.23 -9.82
CA GLU A 219 8.37 3.78 -11.04
C GLU A 219 9.22 5.03 -10.73
N ILE A 220 10.30 5.19 -11.48
CA ILE A 220 11.04 6.45 -11.57
C ILE A 220 10.64 7.15 -12.85
N LEU A 221 10.18 8.40 -12.71
CA LEU A 221 9.72 9.25 -13.79
C LEU A 221 10.67 10.42 -13.97
N LEU A 222 11.19 10.57 -15.18
CA LEU A 222 11.86 11.78 -15.63
C LEU A 222 10.84 12.90 -15.89
N LYS A 223 11.33 14.13 -16.05
CA LYS A 223 10.49 15.32 -16.24
C LYS A 223 9.52 15.21 -17.44
N ASN A 224 9.92 14.47 -18.48
CA ASN A 224 9.12 14.21 -19.68
C ASN A 224 8.17 13.00 -19.55
N GLU A 225 8.17 12.29 -18.42
CA GLU A 225 7.33 11.11 -18.17
C GLU A 225 6.20 11.39 -17.14
N LEU A 226 6.00 12.66 -16.77
CA LEU A 226 5.09 13.06 -15.68
C LEU A 226 3.60 13.08 -16.05
N ASP A 227 3.26 12.80 -17.31
CA ASP A 227 1.87 12.72 -17.78
C ASP A 227 1.18 11.40 -17.38
N LYS A 228 1.92 10.51 -16.69
CA LYS A 228 1.37 9.26 -16.13
C LYS A 228 0.47 9.53 -14.92
N LYS A 229 -0.61 8.74 -14.83
CA LYS A 229 -1.48 8.67 -13.66
C LYS A 229 -0.84 7.81 -12.58
N ILE A 230 -1.13 8.11 -11.33
CA ILE A 230 -0.61 7.34 -10.19
C ILE A 230 -1.71 6.50 -9.57
N GLU A 231 -1.46 5.20 -9.54
CA GLU A 231 -2.29 4.25 -8.82
C GLU A 231 -1.65 3.82 -7.48
N GLY A 232 -2.18 2.77 -6.84
CA GLY A 232 -1.60 2.20 -5.64
C GLY A 232 -1.59 3.17 -4.45
N LEU A 233 -0.43 3.39 -3.84
CA LEU A 233 -0.27 4.23 -2.64
C LEU A 233 -0.39 5.74 -2.89
N GLY A 234 -0.31 6.22 -4.13
CA GLY A 234 -0.39 7.67 -4.38
C GLY A 234 0.76 8.48 -3.76
N CYS A 235 1.93 7.88 -3.53
CA CYS A 235 3.10 8.57 -2.99
C CYS A 235 4.01 9.05 -4.13
N ILE A 236 4.37 10.34 -4.09
CA ILE A 236 5.28 11.03 -5.02
C ILE A 236 6.46 11.56 -4.22
N ILE A 237 7.66 11.08 -4.55
CA ILE A 237 8.91 11.55 -3.94
C ILE A 237 9.75 12.23 -5.01
N VAL A 238 9.97 13.53 -4.86
CA VAL A 238 10.79 14.31 -5.80
C VAL A 238 12.26 14.30 -5.36
N TYR A 239 13.16 14.09 -6.32
CA TYR A 239 14.60 14.11 -6.11
C TYR A 239 15.25 15.17 -7.00
N ASP A 240 16.16 15.97 -6.45
CA ASP A 240 17.02 16.86 -7.23
C ASP A 240 18.05 16.00 -7.97
N LYS A 241 18.02 16.04 -9.31
CA LYS A 241 18.83 15.15 -10.15
C LYS A 241 20.33 15.43 -10.01
N LYS A 242 20.72 16.70 -9.80
CA LYS A 242 22.12 17.09 -9.65
C LYS A 242 22.68 16.73 -8.27
N ARG A 243 21.84 16.77 -7.23
CA ARG A 243 22.28 16.52 -5.83
C ARG A 243 22.08 15.08 -5.37
N THR A 244 21.31 14.29 -6.09
CA THR A 244 21.00 12.91 -5.70
C THR A 244 22.02 11.96 -6.30
N ASN A 245 22.81 11.31 -5.46
CA ASN A 245 23.70 10.23 -5.89
C ASN A 245 22.89 8.93 -6.08
N PRO A 246 22.76 8.39 -7.32
CA PRO A 246 21.94 7.21 -7.60
C PRO A 246 22.40 5.96 -6.85
N ILE A 247 23.71 5.74 -6.74
CA ILE A 247 24.29 4.62 -5.99
C ILE A 247 23.90 4.68 -4.52
N LYS A 248 24.01 5.86 -3.89
CA LYS A 248 23.64 6.03 -2.47
C LYS A 248 22.14 5.82 -2.25
N LEU A 249 21.31 6.25 -3.21
CA LEU A 249 19.86 6.03 -3.17
C LEU A 249 19.51 4.54 -3.26
N MET A 250 20.06 3.84 -4.25
CA MET A 250 19.87 2.40 -4.40
C MET A 250 20.38 1.61 -3.19
N LYS A 251 21.52 1.98 -2.60
CA LYS A 251 22.00 1.34 -1.34
C LYS A 251 20.99 1.44 -0.21
N LYS A 252 20.33 2.60 -0.05
CA LYS A 252 19.30 2.79 0.98
C LYS A 252 18.09 1.91 0.72
N TRP A 253 17.63 1.82 -0.52
CA TRP A 253 16.52 0.93 -0.87
C TRP A 253 16.89 -0.54 -0.68
N ALA A 254 18.10 -0.94 -1.08
CA ALA A 254 18.55 -2.32 -0.90
C ALA A 254 18.66 -2.68 0.59
N GLN A 255 19.19 -1.76 1.41
CA GLN A 255 19.21 -1.94 2.86
C GLN A 255 17.80 -2.10 3.43
N PHE A 256 16.86 -1.24 3.03
CA PHE A 256 15.47 -1.33 3.48
C PHE A 256 14.84 -2.70 3.14
N VAL A 257 15.01 -3.20 1.92
CA VAL A 257 14.44 -4.50 1.54
C VAL A 257 15.12 -5.65 2.29
N LEU A 258 16.42 -5.56 2.59
CA LEU A 258 17.14 -6.55 3.40
C LEU A 258 16.67 -6.53 4.86
N ASP A 259 16.48 -5.34 5.45
CA ASP A 259 16.01 -5.20 6.83
C ASP A 259 14.57 -5.70 7.02
N GLU A 260 13.75 -5.61 5.96
CA GLU A 260 12.34 -6.01 5.97
C GLU A 260 12.08 -7.38 5.33
N ASN A 261 13.14 -8.10 4.97
CA ASN A 261 13.04 -9.44 4.42
C ASN A 261 12.59 -10.43 5.52
N CYS A 262 11.78 -11.43 5.14
CA CYS A 262 11.45 -12.55 6.04
C CYS A 262 12.35 -13.77 5.84
N ASP A 263 13.30 -13.69 4.91
CA ASP A 263 14.25 -14.76 4.55
C ASP A 263 13.63 -16.05 4.01
N LYS A 264 12.32 -16.10 3.80
CA LYS A 264 11.59 -17.28 3.32
C LYS A 264 11.96 -17.73 1.90
N CYS A 265 12.18 -16.79 0.96
CA CYS A 265 12.47 -17.12 -0.43
C CYS A 265 13.87 -16.67 -0.85
N ALA A 266 14.67 -17.62 -1.33
CA ALA A 266 16.01 -17.41 -1.85
C ALA A 266 16.12 -16.25 -2.87
N PRO A 267 15.25 -16.10 -3.89
CA PRO A 267 15.37 -15.00 -4.85
C PRO A 267 15.30 -13.63 -4.18
N CYS A 268 14.43 -13.43 -3.19
CA CYS A 268 14.32 -12.16 -2.48
C CYS A 268 15.51 -11.93 -1.54
N ARG A 269 15.89 -12.94 -0.74
CA ARG A 269 17.00 -12.85 0.24
C ARG A 269 18.36 -12.68 -0.44
N GLU A 270 18.70 -13.63 -1.29
CA GLU A 270 20.01 -13.66 -1.96
C GLU A 270 20.06 -12.63 -3.09
N GLY A 271 18.99 -12.47 -3.88
CA GLY A 271 18.95 -11.51 -4.98
C GLY A 271 19.18 -10.08 -4.50
N MET A 272 18.53 -9.67 -3.41
CA MET A 272 18.75 -8.35 -2.83
C MET A 272 20.17 -8.17 -2.26
N PHE A 273 20.74 -9.22 -1.67
CA PHE A 273 22.12 -9.20 -1.22
C PHE A 273 23.08 -8.97 -2.39
N ARG A 274 22.92 -9.71 -3.49
CA ARG A 274 23.73 -9.55 -4.72
C ARG A 274 23.56 -8.18 -5.37
N ILE A 275 22.33 -7.67 -5.45
CA ILE A 275 22.08 -6.31 -5.94
C ILE A 275 22.87 -5.29 -5.10
N LYS A 276 22.80 -5.38 -3.76
CA LYS A 276 23.52 -4.48 -2.86
C LYS A 276 25.05 -4.61 -3.01
N GLU A 277 25.57 -5.81 -3.20
CA GLU A 277 26.98 -6.10 -3.45
C GLU A 277 27.48 -5.43 -4.75
N MET A 278 26.74 -5.59 -5.84
CA MET A 278 27.03 -4.99 -7.14
C MET A 278 26.98 -3.46 -7.10
N ILE A 279 25.96 -2.88 -6.44
CA ILE A 279 25.87 -1.43 -6.21
C ILE A 279 27.04 -0.93 -5.35
N SER A 280 27.48 -1.73 -4.38
CA SER A 280 28.55 -1.34 -3.46
C SER A 280 29.93 -1.37 -4.08
N SER A 281 30.20 -2.36 -4.93
CA SER A 281 31.43 -2.46 -5.72
C SER A 281 31.44 -1.55 -6.94
N LYS A 282 30.31 -0.90 -7.26
CA LYS A 282 30.09 -0.11 -8.49
C LYS A 282 30.29 -0.92 -9.78
N LYS A 283 30.19 -2.26 -9.71
CA LYS A 283 30.26 -3.17 -10.85
C LYS A 283 28.84 -3.59 -11.23
N LEU A 284 28.17 -2.76 -12.02
CA LEU A 284 26.79 -2.97 -12.45
C LEU A 284 26.75 -3.70 -13.80
N ASP A 285 26.99 -5.00 -13.79
CA ASP A 285 26.77 -5.82 -14.99
C ASP A 285 25.26 -5.91 -15.27
N LYS A 286 24.82 -5.24 -16.33
CA LYS A 286 23.39 -5.11 -16.67
C LYS A 286 22.75 -6.47 -16.94
N LYS A 287 23.48 -7.39 -17.58
CA LYS A 287 22.96 -8.74 -17.88
C LYS A 287 22.68 -9.52 -16.60
N THR A 288 23.67 -9.61 -15.70
CA THR A 288 23.52 -10.29 -14.40
C THR A 288 22.40 -9.64 -13.56
N LEU A 289 22.28 -8.31 -13.58
CA LEU A 289 21.21 -7.62 -12.86
C LEU A 289 19.82 -7.97 -13.41
N GLU A 290 19.64 -8.01 -14.73
CA GLU A 290 18.36 -8.41 -15.32
C GLU A 290 18.04 -9.89 -15.02
N ASP A 291 19.02 -10.79 -14.99
CA ASP A 291 18.80 -12.18 -14.59
C ASP A 291 18.32 -12.28 -13.13
N ILE A 292 18.92 -11.50 -12.22
CA ILE A 292 18.49 -11.41 -10.82
C ILE A 292 17.07 -10.80 -10.73
N PHE A 293 16.81 -9.71 -11.44
CA PHE A 293 15.51 -9.04 -11.44
C PHE A 293 14.41 -9.98 -11.94
N PHE A 294 14.67 -10.69 -13.05
CA PHE A 294 13.76 -11.69 -13.58
C PHE A 294 13.45 -12.79 -12.56
N ALA A 295 14.48 -13.35 -11.91
CA ALA A 295 14.28 -14.37 -10.87
C ALA A 295 13.44 -13.82 -9.72
N MET A 296 13.74 -12.62 -9.23
CA MET A 296 12.99 -11.98 -8.16
C MET A 296 11.52 -11.72 -8.52
N GLU A 297 11.25 -11.15 -9.68
CA GLU A 297 9.88 -10.81 -10.14
C GLU A 297 9.00 -12.05 -10.29
N ASN A 298 9.58 -13.14 -10.81
CA ASN A 298 8.83 -14.34 -11.16
C ASN A 298 8.75 -15.36 -10.02
N THR A 299 9.78 -15.46 -9.17
CA THR A 299 9.91 -16.55 -8.18
C THR A 299 9.92 -16.09 -6.73
N SER A 300 9.93 -14.77 -6.45
CA SER A 300 9.70 -14.29 -5.08
C SER A 300 8.29 -14.60 -4.63
N PHE A 301 8.16 -14.99 -3.37
CA PHE A 301 6.89 -15.48 -2.83
C PHE A 301 5.84 -14.38 -2.61
N CYS A 302 6.28 -13.16 -2.27
CA CYS A 302 5.39 -12.05 -1.93
C CYS A 302 5.74 -10.75 -2.68
N PRO A 303 4.86 -9.73 -2.65
CA PRO A 303 5.07 -8.48 -3.36
C PRO A 303 6.34 -7.71 -3.00
N LEU A 304 6.90 -7.89 -1.78
CA LEU A 304 8.16 -7.24 -1.40
C LEU A 304 9.29 -7.61 -2.37
N GLY A 305 9.53 -8.92 -2.54
CA GLY A 305 10.56 -9.41 -3.45
C GLY A 305 10.21 -9.20 -4.92
N LYS A 306 8.93 -9.39 -5.30
CA LYS A 306 8.51 -9.23 -6.69
C LYS A 306 8.64 -7.79 -7.20
N ASN A 307 8.35 -6.79 -6.36
CA ASN A 307 8.34 -5.40 -6.78
C ASN A 307 9.64 -4.65 -6.46
N ALA A 308 10.55 -5.27 -5.69
CA ALA A 308 11.83 -4.65 -5.36
C ALA A 308 12.66 -4.26 -6.61
N PRO A 309 12.74 -5.07 -7.68
CA PRO A 309 13.60 -4.76 -8.84
C PRO A 309 13.26 -3.48 -9.60
N GLY A 310 11.98 -3.15 -9.78
CA GLY A 310 11.51 -2.06 -10.65
C GLY A 310 12.24 -0.73 -10.44
N PRO A 311 12.27 -0.16 -9.22
CA PRO A 311 13.01 1.07 -8.94
C PRO A 311 14.51 1.00 -9.26
N PHE A 312 15.18 -0.14 -9.06
CA PHE A 312 16.61 -0.28 -9.37
C PHE A 312 16.83 -0.26 -10.89
N ARG A 313 16.04 -1.05 -11.62
CA ARG A 313 16.07 -1.11 -13.09
C ARG A 313 15.91 0.29 -13.69
N ASP A 314 14.93 1.04 -13.20
CA ASP A 314 14.70 2.40 -13.68
C ASP A 314 15.86 3.36 -13.39
N ILE A 315 16.44 3.33 -12.18
CA ILE A 315 17.61 4.17 -11.87
C ILE A 315 18.77 3.84 -12.81
N ILE A 316 19.05 2.56 -13.03
CA ILE A 316 20.17 2.08 -13.87
C ILE A 316 19.96 2.46 -15.33
N ASN A 317 18.73 2.41 -15.85
CA ASN A 317 18.46 2.66 -17.26
C ASN A 317 18.24 4.15 -17.57
N LYS A 318 17.73 4.93 -16.61
CA LYS A 318 17.32 6.33 -16.86
C LYS A 318 18.30 7.37 -16.33
N LEU A 319 19.10 7.04 -15.32
CA LEU A 319 19.94 8.00 -14.60
C LEU A 319 21.43 7.64 -14.58
N MET A 320 21.82 6.49 -15.12
CA MET A 320 23.20 6.00 -15.16
C MET A 320 23.61 5.63 -16.58
#